data_AF-A0A7V8Z6V4-F1
#
_entry.id   AF-A0A7V8Z6V4-F1
#
_cell.length_a   1.000
_cell.length_b   1.000
_cell.length_c   1.000
_cell.angle_alpha   90.00
_cell.angle_beta   90.00
_cell.angle_gamma   90.00
#
_symmetry.space_group_name_H-M   'P 1'
#
loop_
_entity.id
_entity.type
_entity.pdbx_description
1 polymer ?
#
loop_
_entity_poly.entity_id
_entity_poly.type
_entity_poly.pdbx_seq_one_letter_code
_entity_poly.pdbx_strand_id
1 'polypeptide(L)'
;VTPFDREDIYMLSGALDDIVDLIDDAARAMVMFHMKESTNHARRFADVIQRMAVQLHEVVSVLSRPAGITQRLVEIHRLENEGDDVYHTAIAELFHNGADPLTVIKWKEVYEKLEAAVDRCESVANIIESVVIKNA
;
A
#
# COMPACT_ATOMS: atom_id res chain seq x y z
N VAL A 1 25.83 -15.45 11.59
CA VAL A 1 25.49 -14.11 12.15
C VAL A 1 24.45 -13.51 11.22
N THR A 2 23.27 -13.14 11.72
CA THR A 2 22.26 -12.47 10.88
C THR A 2 22.80 -11.10 10.50
N PRO A 3 22.67 -10.66 9.24
CA PRO A 3 23.12 -9.33 8.81
C PRO A 3 22.27 -8.18 9.38
N PHE A 4 21.20 -8.49 10.12
CA PHE A 4 20.28 -7.55 10.75
C PHE A 4 19.95 -7.98 12.18
N ASP A 5 19.57 -7.00 13.00
CA ASP A 5 19.04 -7.24 14.33
C ASP A 5 17.66 -7.89 14.28
N ARG A 6 17.39 -8.78 15.24
CA ARG A 6 16.12 -9.53 15.30
C ARG A 6 14.91 -8.61 15.45
N GLU A 7 15.10 -7.47 16.09
CA GLU A 7 14.07 -6.44 16.27
C GLU A 7 13.68 -5.82 14.93
N ASP A 8 14.65 -5.47 14.08
CA ASP A 8 14.38 -4.93 12.73
C ASP A 8 13.66 -5.96 11.85
N ILE A 9 14.04 -7.25 11.94
CA ILE A 9 13.35 -8.34 11.23
C ILE A 9 11.88 -8.47 11.68
N TYR A 10 11.64 -8.42 12.99
CA TYR A 10 10.29 -8.52 13.55
C TYR A 10 9.42 -7.32 13.13
N MET A 11 9.96 -6.09 13.24
CA MET A 11 9.26 -4.88 12.80
C MET A 11 8.93 -4.92 11.31
N LEU A 12 9.89 -5.31 10.46
CA LEU A 12 9.69 -5.40 9.01
C LEU A 12 8.64 -6.46 8.66
N SER A 13 8.67 -7.62 9.32
CA SER A 13 7.69 -8.68 9.09
C SER A 13 6.28 -8.23 9.44
N GLY A 14 6.09 -7.56 10.59
CA GLY A 14 4.78 -7.03 10.98
C GLY A 14 4.29 -5.96 10.03
N ALA A 15 5.16 -5.04 9.61
CA ALA A 15 4.77 -3.97 8.70
C ALA A 15 4.43 -4.47 7.28
N LEU A 16 5.06 -5.57 6.83
CA LEU A 16 4.68 -6.24 5.58
C LEU A 16 3.32 -6.96 5.70
N ASP A 17 3.04 -7.57 6.85
CA ASP A 17 1.77 -8.23 7.15
C ASP A 17 0.62 -7.23 7.16
N ASP A 18 0.82 -6.04 7.75
CA ASP A 18 -0.15 -4.94 7.75
C ASP A 18 -0.64 -4.58 6.33
N ILE A 19 0.23 -4.68 5.30
CA ILE A 19 -0.16 -4.43 3.90
C ILE A 19 -1.18 -5.49 3.45
N VAL A 20 -0.90 -6.76 3.75
CA VAL A 20 -1.76 -7.89 3.36
C VAL A 20 -3.10 -7.80 4.07
N ASP A 21 -3.10 -7.44 5.36
CA ASP A 21 -4.30 -7.25 6.15
C ASP A 21 -5.19 -6.14 5.59
N LEU A 22 -4.62 -5.00 5.20
CA LEU A 22 -5.39 -3.90 4.60
C LEU A 22 -6.00 -4.27 3.25
N ILE A 23 -5.29 -5.06 2.43
CA ILE A 23 -5.81 -5.60 1.18
C ILE A 23 -6.96 -6.58 1.44
N ASP A 24 -6.81 -7.49 2.41
CA ASP A 24 -7.85 -8.44 2.80
C ASP A 24 -9.08 -7.71 3.35
N ASP A 25 -8.89 -6.70 4.20
CA ASP A 25 -9.96 -5.88 4.75
C ASP A 25 -10.74 -5.12 3.66
N ALA A 26 -10.06 -4.58 2.65
CA ALA A 26 -10.71 -3.94 1.51
C ALA A 26 -11.56 -4.95 0.72
N ALA A 27 -11.02 -6.14 0.46
CA ALA A 27 -11.73 -7.21 -0.22
C ALA A 27 -12.94 -7.71 0.58
N ARG A 28 -12.78 -7.90 1.90
CA ARG A 28 -13.88 -8.29 2.81
C ARG A 28 -14.98 -7.25 2.85
N ALA A 29 -14.64 -5.97 2.90
CA ALA A 29 -15.61 -4.88 2.84
C ALA A 29 -16.47 -4.98 1.57
N MET A 30 -15.84 -5.21 0.41
CA MET A 30 -16.57 -5.40 -0.85
C MET A 30 -17.55 -6.58 -0.79
N VAL A 31 -17.14 -7.71 -0.22
CA VAL A 31 -18.00 -8.89 -0.04
C VAL A 31 -19.15 -8.59 0.92
N MET A 32 -18.84 -8.04 2.10
CA MET A 32 -19.82 -7.70 3.14
C MET A 32 -20.88 -6.72 2.65
N PHE A 33 -20.49 -5.76 1.81
CA PHE A 33 -21.39 -4.77 1.26
C PHE A 33 -22.13 -5.22 -0.01
N HIS A 34 -21.94 -6.48 -0.41
CA HIS A 34 -22.51 -7.09 -1.60
C HIS A 34 -22.19 -6.29 -2.88
N MET A 35 -20.96 -5.80 -2.97
CA MET A 35 -20.47 -5.04 -4.13
C MET A 35 -20.14 -6.03 -5.25
N LYS A 36 -20.91 -5.95 -6.34
CA LYS A 36 -20.81 -6.91 -7.44
C LYS A 36 -19.73 -6.59 -8.46
N GLU A 37 -19.32 -5.32 -8.52
CA GLU A 37 -18.39 -4.82 -9.51
C GLU A 37 -17.37 -3.90 -8.85
N SER A 38 -16.13 -3.93 -9.36
CA SER A 38 -15.10 -2.96 -9.02
C SER A 38 -15.26 -1.67 -9.82
N THR A 39 -14.97 -0.52 -9.20
CA THR A 39 -14.81 0.73 -9.94
C THR A 39 -13.46 0.76 -10.67
N ASN A 40 -13.32 1.69 -11.60
CA ASN A 40 -12.02 1.96 -12.24
C ASN A 40 -10.98 2.41 -11.21
N HIS A 41 -11.36 3.22 -10.22
CA HIS A 41 -10.45 3.66 -9.15
C HIS A 41 -9.97 2.51 -8.28
N ALA A 42 -10.87 1.59 -7.88
CA ALA A 42 -10.48 0.40 -7.11
C ALA A 42 -9.48 -0.48 -7.90
N ARG A 43 -9.66 -0.61 -9.22
CA ARG A 43 -8.70 -1.33 -10.08
C ARG A 43 -7.36 -0.60 -10.18
N ARG A 44 -7.37 0.73 -10.26
CA ARG A 44 -6.14 1.55 -10.27
C ARG A 44 -5.37 1.42 -8.96
N PHE A 45 -6.06 1.44 -7.81
CA PHE A 45 -5.44 1.14 -6.52
C PHE A 45 -4.79 -0.24 -6.51
N ALA A 46 -5.51 -1.28 -6.96
CA ALA A 46 -4.96 -2.63 -7.02
C ALA A 46 -3.70 -2.73 -7.89
N ASP A 47 -3.66 -2.00 -9.01
CA ASP A 47 -2.46 -1.89 -9.87
C ASP A 47 -1.30 -1.20 -9.14
N VAL A 48 -1.55 -0.05 -8.50
CA VAL A 48 -0.55 0.69 -7.71
C VAL A 48 0.04 -0.20 -6.61
N ILE A 49 -0.82 -0.82 -5.79
CA ILE A 49 -0.42 -1.70 -4.69
C ILE A 49 0.41 -2.88 -5.21
N GLN A 50 0.00 -3.50 -6.33
CA GLN A 50 0.75 -4.60 -6.92
C GLN A 50 2.15 -4.15 -7.36
N ARG A 51 2.28 -2.99 -8.00
CA ARG A 51 3.59 -2.45 -8.40
C ARG A 51 4.46 -2.09 -7.19
N MET A 52 3.88 -1.56 -6.12
CA MET A 52 4.59 -1.29 -4.86
C MET A 52 5.08 -2.59 -4.22
N ALA A 53 4.22 -3.62 -4.17
CA ALA A 53 4.58 -4.93 -3.64
C ALA A 53 5.76 -5.56 -4.42
N VAL A 54 5.82 -5.38 -5.74
CA VAL A 54 6.98 -5.81 -6.54
C VAL A 54 8.25 -5.07 -6.13
N GLN A 55 8.20 -3.74 -5.95
CA GLN A 55 9.38 -2.98 -5.49
C GLN A 55 9.82 -3.42 -4.09
N LEU A 56 8.88 -3.59 -3.15
CA LEU A 56 9.15 -4.05 -1.80
C LEU A 56 9.77 -5.44 -1.78
N HIS A 57 9.23 -6.39 -2.56
CA HIS A 57 9.80 -7.73 -2.68
C HIS A 57 11.27 -7.68 -3.11
N GLU A 58 11.56 -6.88 -4.14
CA GLU A 58 12.90 -6.74 -4.67
C GLU A 58 13.86 -6.12 -3.64
N VAL A 59 13.43 -5.07 -2.93
CA VAL A 59 14.23 -4.46 -1.87
C VAL A 59 14.50 -5.46 -0.74
N VAL A 60 13.46 -6.16 -0.26
CA VAL A 60 13.57 -7.17 0.80
C VAL A 60 14.54 -8.29 0.40
N SER A 61 14.52 -8.71 -0.86
CA SER A 61 15.38 -9.79 -1.38
C SER A 61 16.87 -9.48 -1.32
N VAL A 62 17.24 -8.20 -1.41
CA VAL A 62 18.64 -7.74 -1.41
C VAL A 62 19.09 -7.15 -0.08
N LEU A 63 18.25 -7.18 0.97
CA LEU A 63 18.59 -6.58 2.26
C LEU A 63 19.96 -7.05 2.78
N SER A 64 20.29 -8.34 2.68
CA SER A 64 21.60 -8.84 3.14
C SER A 64 22.82 -8.20 2.47
N ARG A 65 22.64 -7.59 1.29
CA ARG A 65 23.65 -6.85 0.50
C ARG A 65 22.96 -5.71 -0.26
N PRO A 66 22.66 -4.59 0.42
CA PRO A 66 21.76 -3.57 -0.11
C PRO A 66 22.47 -2.78 -1.23
N ALA A 67 22.35 -3.26 -2.45
CA ALA A 67 22.84 -2.61 -3.66
C ALA A 67 21.65 -2.18 -4.53
N GLY A 68 21.64 -0.92 -4.97
CA GLY A 68 20.61 -0.40 -5.88
C GLY A 68 19.22 -0.21 -5.25
N ILE A 69 19.10 -0.25 -3.92
CA ILE A 69 17.81 -0.10 -3.23
C ILE A 69 17.20 1.30 -3.41
N THR A 70 18.04 2.34 -3.52
CA THR A 70 17.59 3.74 -3.56
C THR A 70 16.64 4.02 -4.72
N GLN A 71 16.91 3.46 -5.90
CA GLN A 71 16.02 3.64 -7.05
C GLN A 71 14.64 3.02 -6.83
N ARG A 72 14.58 1.91 -6.09
CA ARG A 72 13.31 1.24 -5.77
C ARG A 72 12.53 2.00 -4.69
N LEU A 73 13.21 2.55 -3.69
CA LEU A 73 12.57 3.43 -2.70
C LEU A 73 11.97 4.68 -3.36
N VAL A 74 12.71 5.32 -4.29
CA VAL A 74 12.20 6.44 -5.09
C VAL A 74 10.97 6.03 -5.91
N GLU A 75 10.97 4.85 -6.52
CA GLU A 75 9.79 4.35 -7.24
C GLU A 75 8.62 4.10 -6.29
N ILE A 76 8.83 3.59 -5.08
CA ILE A 76 7.76 3.43 -4.08
C ILE A 76 7.12 4.77 -3.73
N HIS A 77 7.92 5.81 -3.45
CA HIS A 77 7.37 7.15 -3.23
C HIS A 77 6.60 7.68 -4.43
N ARG A 78 7.09 7.47 -5.66
CA ARG A 78 6.35 7.86 -6.88
C ARG A 78 5.00 7.14 -6.99
N LEU A 79 4.96 5.86 -6.61
CA LEU A 79 3.76 5.03 -6.63
C LEU A 79 2.76 5.44 -5.54
N GLU A 80 3.23 5.85 -4.37
CA GLU A 80 2.42 6.40 -3.29
C GLU A 80 1.69 7.67 -3.75
N ASN A 81 2.42 8.63 -4.33
CA ASN A 81 1.82 9.86 -4.89
C ASN A 81 0.76 9.55 -5.95
N GLU A 82 0.95 8.49 -6.76
CA GLU A 82 -0.06 8.05 -7.72
C GLU A 82 -1.29 7.46 -7.03
N GLY A 83 -1.11 6.75 -5.91
CA GLY A 83 -2.21 6.28 -5.06
C GLY A 83 -3.01 7.42 -4.43
N ASP A 84 -2.34 8.44 -3.93
CA ASP A 84 -2.93 9.68 -3.41
C ASP A 84 -3.79 10.40 -4.46
N ASP A 85 -3.27 10.54 -5.67
CA ASP A 85 -4.02 11.13 -6.78
C ASP A 85 -5.28 10.32 -7.12
N VAL A 86 -5.18 8.98 -7.09
CA VAL A 86 -6.34 8.09 -7.27
C VAL A 86 -7.34 8.28 -6.14
N TYR A 87 -6.89 8.35 -4.88
CA TYR A 87 -7.75 8.57 -3.72
C TYR A 87 -8.54 9.88 -3.83
N HIS A 88 -7.84 11.00 -4.03
CA HIS A 88 -8.46 12.31 -4.12
C HIS A 88 -9.48 12.39 -5.26
N THR A 89 -9.13 11.83 -6.43
CA THR A 89 -10.05 11.77 -7.58
C THR A 89 -11.27 10.92 -7.26
N ALA A 90 -11.08 9.74 -6.67
CA ALA A 90 -12.16 8.81 -6.35
C ALA A 90 -13.12 9.38 -5.30
N ILE A 91 -12.61 10.03 -4.26
CA ILE A 91 -13.42 10.72 -3.25
C ILE A 91 -14.17 11.89 -3.88
N ALA A 92 -13.52 12.74 -4.67
CA ALA A 92 -14.18 13.87 -5.33
C ALA A 92 -15.35 13.40 -6.22
N GLU A 93 -15.16 12.33 -6.99
CA GLU A 93 -16.21 11.74 -7.82
C GLU A 93 -17.35 11.12 -7.02
N LEU A 94 -17.07 10.46 -5.89
CA LEU A 94 -18.12 9.89 -5.02
C LEU A 94 -19.08 10.95 -4.49
N PHE A 95 -18.58 12.14 -4.19
CA PHE A 95 -19.39 13.24 -3.65
C PHE A 95 -19.97 14.14 -4.75
N HIS A 96 -19.72 13.84 -6.02
CA HIS A 96 -20.27 14.56 -7.16
C HIS A 96 -21.60 13.96 -7.65
N ASN A 97 -22.44 14.77 -8.29
CA ASN A 97 -23.67 14.35 -9.01
C ASN A 97 -24.76 13.60 -8.21
N GLY A 98 -24.85 13.81 -6.89
CA GLY A 98 -25.99 13.28 -6.11
C GLY A 98 -26.02 11.76 -6.03
N ALA A 99 -24.84 11.12 -5.94
CA ALA A 99 -24.72 9.70 -5.70
C ALA A 99 -25.54 9.26 -4.48
N ASP A 100 -26.09 8.05 -4.55
CA ASP A 100 -26.81 7.43 -3.44
C ASP A 100 -25.91 7.38 -2.18
N PRO A 101 -26.36 7.91 -1.01
CA PRO A 101 -25.53 7.99 0.19
C PRO A 101 -24.97 6.64 0.65
N LEU A 102 -25.73 5.55 0.45
CA LEU A 102 -25.25 4.21 0.81
C LEU A 102 -24.09 3.76 -0.09
N THR A 103 -24.15 4.10 -1.38
CA THR A 103 -23.05 3.88 -2.33
C THR A 103 -21.81 4.67 -1.94
N VAL A 104 -21.98 5.94 -1.53
CA VAL A 104 -20.87 6.78 -1.04
C VAL A 104 -20.21 6.15 0.19
N ILE A 105 -21.00 5.73 1.18
CA ILE A 105 -20.49 5.09 2.40
C ILE A 105 -19.68 3.83 2.07
N LYS A 106 -20.21 2.95 1.22
CA LYS A 106 -19.57 1.68 0.86
C LYS A 106 -18.24 1.89 0.14
N TRP A 107 -18.20 2.76 -0.86
CA TRP A 107 -16.99 2.98 -1.65
C TRP A 107 -15.95 3.79 -0.90
N LYS A 108 -16.36 4.76 -0.08
CA LYS A 108 -15.42 5.48 0.79
C LYS A 108 -14.67 4.52 1.71
N GLU A 109 -15.39 3.62 2.38
CA GLU A 109 -14.81 2.60 3.28
C GLU A 109 -13.79 1.68 2.59
N VAL A 110 -14.00 1.37 1.30
CA VAL A 110 -13.08 0.56 0.51
C VAL A 110 -11.88 1.38 0.05
N TYR A 111 -12.08 2.60 -0.44
CA TYR A 111 -10.98 3.47 -0.89
C TYR A 111 -10.04 3.86 0.25
N GLU A 112 -10.56 4.11 1.45
CA GLU A 112 -9.73 4.39 2.64
C GLU A 112 -8.84 3.19 3.03
N LYS A 113 -9.30 1.95 2.81
CA LYS A 113 -8.45 0.77 3.07
C LYS A 113 -7.39 0.56 2.01
N LEU A 114 -7.74 0.84 0.74
CA LEU A 114 -6.81 0.74 -0.37
C LEU A 114 -5.73 1.83 -0.30
N GLU A 115 -6.09 3.06 0.08
CA GLU A 115 -5.14 4.13 0.35
C GLU A 115 -4.26 3.80 1.56
N ALA A 116 -4.83 3.33 2.68
CA ALA A 116 -4.02 2.87 3.81
C ALA A 116 -3.02 1.77 3.43
N ALA A 117 -3.36 0.88 2.49
CA ALA A 117 -2.45 -0.15 1.99
C ALA A 117 -1.28 0.45 1.17
N VAL A 118 -1.55 1.52 0.40
CA VAL A 118 -0.52 2.30 -0.30
C VAL A 118 0.42 2.98 0.71
N ASP A 119 -0.13 3.69 1.69
CA ASP A 119 0.64 4.35 2.76
C ASP A 119 1.49 3.36 3.54
N ARG A 120 0.94 2.16 3.78
CA ARG A 120 1.69 1.11 4.49
C ARG A 120 2.86 0.60 3.66
N CYS A 121 2.73 0.53 2.33
CA CYS A 121 3.86 0.19 1.46
C CYS A 121 4.99 1.24 1.57
N GLU A 122 4.65 2.53 1.61
CA GLU A 122 5.63 3.60 1.81
C GLU A 122 6.26 3.53 3.21
N SER A 123 5.45 3.29 4.25
CA SER A 123 5.93 3.10 5.62
C SER A 123 6.95 1.96 5.73
N VAL A 124 6.72 0.84 5.02
CA VAL A 124 7.69 -0.26 4.95
C VAL A 124 8.98 0.17 4.25
N ALA A 125 8.89 0.97 3.18
CA ALA A 125 10.06 1.50 2.49
C ALA A 125 10.91 2.40 3.42
N ASN A 126 10.27 3.25 4.22
CA ASN A 126 10.91 4.10 5.22
C ASN A 126 11.59 3.28 6.35
N ILE A 127 10.97 2.18 6.78
CA ILE A 127 11.57 1.22 7.73
C ILE A 127 12.82 0.61 7.11
N ILE A 128 12.76 0.15 5.86
CA ILE A 128 13.91 -0.45 5.17
C ILE A 128 15.05 0.57 5.04
N GLU A 129 14.76 1.80 4.62
CA GLU A 129 15.76 2.86 4.51
C GLU A 129 16.48 3.07 5.86
N SER A 130 15.71 3.16 6.94
CA SER A 130 16.23 3.29 8.30
C SER A 130 17.12 2.11 8.71
N VAL A 131 16.70 0.88 8.40
CA VAL A 131 17.48 -0.34 8.70
C VAL A 131 18.79 -0.36 7.91
N VAL A 132 18.77 0.05 6.64
CA VAL A 132 19.98 0.08 5.81
C VAL A 132 20.95 1.15 6.29
N ILE A 133 20.47 2.35 6.66
CA ILE A 133 21.33 3.41 7.22
C ILE A 133 21.98 2.97 8.54
N LYS A 134 21.25 2.26 9.42
CA LYS A 134 21.80 1.74 10.69
C LYS A 134 22.95 0.75 10.50
N ASN A 135 22.95 0.00 9.39
CA ASN A 135 23.88 -1.09 9.11
C ASN A 135 24.94 -0.73 8.03
N ALA A 136 25.00 0.54 7.61
CA ALA A 136 25.95 1.06 6.63
C ALA A 136 27.31 1.44 7.24
#